data_AF-A0A7X8I0B6-F1
#
_entry.id   AF-A0A7X8I0B6-F1
#
_cell.length_a   1.000
_cell.length_b   1.000
_cell.length_c   1.000
_cell.angle_alpha   90.00
_cell.angle_beta   90.00
_cell.angle_gamma   90.00
#
_symmetry.space_group_name_H-M   'P 1'
#
loop_
_entity.id
_entity.type
_entity.pdbx_description
1 polymer ?
#
loop_
_entity_poly.entity_id
_entity_poly.type
_entity_poly.pdbx_seq_one_letter_code
_entity_poly.pdbx_strand_id
1 'polypeptide(L)' 'MNCPRCGSKNIEEGVSIGKSAETGTIGPRFSKGLLTGVAQMYCDICLDCGEITRFFIKESTDKKWVKKPGSFGAK' A
#
# COMPACT_ATOMS: atom_id res chain seq x y z
N MET A 1 6.60 -14.81 6.04
CA MET A 1 5.23 -15.16 6.53
C MET A 1 4.72 -16.36 5.73
N ASN A 2 3.64 -17.05 6.15
CA ASN A 2 3.03 -18.07 5.28
C ASN A 2 1.89 -17.44 4.47
N CYS A 3 1.72 -17.87 3.22
CA CYS A 3 0.60 -17.47 2.38
C CYS A 3 -0.73 -17.93 3.01
N PRO A 4 -1.70 -17.04 3.25
CA PRO A 4 -2.98 -17.42 3.87
C PRO A 4 -3.87 -18.25 2.93
N ARG A 5 -3.63 -18.18 1.61
CA ARG A 5 -4.38 -18.95 0.61
C ARG A 5 -3.88 -20.38 0.46
N CYS A 6 -2.57 -20.58 0.32
CA CYS A 6 -2.00 -21.90 -0.02
C CYS A 6 -1.02 -22.47 1.02
N GLY A 7 -0.71 -21.73 2.09
CA GLY A 7 0.24 -22.14 3.13
C GLY A 7 1.72 -22.08 2.73
N SER A 8 2.03 -21.76 1.47
CA SER A 8 3.43 -21.68 0.99
C SER A 8 4.24 -20.61 1.74
N LYS A 9 5.55 -20.83 1.81
CA LYS A 9 6.57 -19.88 2.30
C LYS A 9 7.32 -19.17 1.17
N ASN A 10 7.03 -19.50 -0.09
CA ASN A 10 7.65 -18.88 -1.26
C ASN A 10 7.04 -17.49 -1.50
N ILE A 11 7.48 -16.52 -0.71
CA ILE A 11 6.97 -15.14 -0.71
C ILE A 11 8.09 -14.22 -1.19
N GLU A 12 7.79 -13.46 -2.24
CA GLU A 12 8.62 -12.34 -2.68
C GLU A 12 8.21 -11.09 -1.89
N GLU A 13 9.15 -10.48 -1.17
CA GLU A 13 8.85 -9.40 -0.23
C GLU A 13 9.23 -8.02 -0.79
N GLY A 14 8.41 -7.01 -0.51
CA GLY A 14 8.73 -5.61 -0.82
C GLY A 14 8.71 -5.25 -2.31
N VAL A 15 7.87 -5.92 -3.08
CA VAL A 15 7.59 -5.61 -4.50
C VAL A 15 6.97 -4.21 -4.60
N SER A 16 7.52 -3.38 -5.50
CA SER A 16 7.00 -2.02 -5.72
C SER A 16 5.71 -2.03 -6.54
N ILE A 17 4.72 -1.24 -6.13
CA ILE A 17 3.48 -1.05 -6.89
C ILE A 17 3.64 0.16 -7.81
N GLY A 18 3.73 -0.08 -9.12
CA GLY A 18 3.89 0.96 -10.14
C GLY A 18 2.62 1.23 -10.94
N LYS A 19 2.62 2.34 -11.71
CA LYS A 19 1.70 2.60 -12.82
C LYS A 19 2.43 2.34 -14.13
N SER A 20 1.78 1.67 -15.07
CA SER A 20 2.39 1.29 -16.36
C SER A 20 2.40 2.42 -17.40
N ALA A 21 1.48 3.38 -17.36
CA ALA A 21 1.29 4.36 -18.43
C ALA A 21 1.12 5.83 -17.97
N GLU A 22 0.99 6.08 -16.66
CA GLU A 22 0.79 7.42 -16.11
C GLU A 22 1.83 7.65 -15.02
N THR A 23 2.65 8.68 -15.17
CA THR A 23 3.61 9.07 -14.14
C THR A 23 2.88 9.29 -12.80
N GLY A 24 3.47 8.80 -11.72
CA GLY A 24 2.94 9.00 -10.37
C GLY A 24 2.84 7.71 -9.55
N THR A 25 2.53 7.91 -8.28
CA THR A 25 2.50 6.86 -7.25
C THR A 25 1.07 6.42 -6.98
N ILE A 26 0.86 5.12 -6.69
CA ILE A 26 -0.40 4.60 -6.15
C ILE A 26 -0.25 4.39 -4.65
N GLY A 27 -1.19 4.96 -3.88
CA GLY A 27 -1.32 4.67 -2.46
C GLY A 27 -2.17 5.64 -1.65
N PRO A 28 -2.07 5.60 -0.31
CA PRO A 28 -2.79 6.50 0.58
C PRO A 28 -2.45 7.96 0.31
N ARG A 29 -3.48 8.81 0.30
CA ARG A 29 -3.33 10.27 0.16
C ARG A 29 -3.06 10.93 1.51
N PHE A 30 -2.22 11.95 1.51
CA PHE A 30 -1.96 12.78 2.69
C PHE A 30 -1.85 14.26 2.31
N SER A 31 -2.17 15.14 3.25
CA SER A 31 -2.04 16.59 3.10
C SER A 31 -0.67 17.08 3.58
N LYS A 32 -0.05 17.97 2.82
CA LYS A 32 1.19 18.69 3.16
C LYS A 32 1.03 20.17 2.81
N GLY A 33 0.58 20.96 3.77
CA GLY A 33 0.16 22.35 3.53
C GLY A 33 -1.04 22.40 2.60
N LEU A 34 -0.94 23.17 1.50
CA LEU A 34 -1.97 23.27 0.45
C LEU A 34 -1.90 22.15 -0.60
N LEU A 35 -0.87 21.29 -0.53
CA LEU A 35 -0.66 20.20 -1.51
C LEU A 35 -1.16 18.85 -0.97
N THR A 36 -1.53 17.97 -1.90
CA THR A 36 -1.84 16.56 -1.61
C THR A 36 -0.72 15.67 -2.16
N GLY A 37 -0.14 14.84 -1.32
CA GLY A 37 0.80 13.79 -1.71
C GLY A 37 0.15 12.41 -1.75
N VAL A 38 0.85 11.46 -2.38
CA VAL A 38 0.48 10.05 -2.41
C VAL A 38 1.66 9.23 -1.91
N ALA A 39 1.41 8.36 -0.94
CA ALA A 39 2.40 7.46 -0.38
C ALA A 39 2.72 6.30 -1.32
N GLN A 40 4.00 5.97 -1.52
CA GLN A 40 4.40 4.79 -2.31
C GLN A 40 4.09 3.50 -1.57
N MET A 41 3.24 2.67 -2.17
CA MET A 41 2.91 1.35 -1.66
C MET A 41 3.82 0.25 -2.21
N TYR A 42 3.96 -0.78 -1.40
CA TYR A 42 4.63 -2.04 -1.70
C TYR A 42 3.71 -3.20 -1.32
N CYS A 43 4.00 -4.38 -1.85
CA CYS A 43 3.35 -5.60 -1.47
C CYS A 43 4.32 -6.78 -1.34
N ASP A 44 3.85 -7.83 -0.69
CA ASP A 44 4.49 -9.15 -0.70
C ASP A 44 3.61 -10.11 -1.51
N ILE A 45 4.21 -10.92 -2.37
CA ILE A 45 3.51 -11.80 -3.33
C ILE A 45 3.91 -13.25 -3.08
N CYS A 46 2.93 -14.14 -2.93
CA CYS A 46 3.19 -15.58 -2.95
C CYS A 46 3.46 -16.03 -4.38
N LEU A 47 4.68 -16.48 -4.67
CA LEU A 47 5.08 -16.87 -6.02
C LEU A 47 4.41 -18.17 -6.51
N ASP A 48 3.90 -18.99 -5.60
CA ASP A 48 3.27 -20.26 -5.96
C ASP A 48 1.78 -20.12 -6.32
N CYS A 49 1.08 -19.10 -5.80
CA CYS A 49 -0.37 -18.94 -6.02
C CYS A 49 -0.84 -17.52 -6.38
N GLY A 50 0.07 -16.55 -6.41
CA GLY A 50 -0.22 -15.16 -6.76
C GLY A 50 -0.94 -14.34 -5.67
N GLU A 51 -1.20 -14.90 -4.49
CA GLU A 51 -1.82 -14.17 -3.38
C GLU A 51 -0.91 -13.02 -2.92
N ILE A 52 -1.48 -11.81 -2.80
CA ILE A 52 -0.82 -10.69 -2.13
C ILE A 52 -1.03 -10.84 -0.63
N THR A 53 0.05 -11.09 0.11
CA THR A 53 -0.03 -11.44 1.54
C THR A 53 0.03 -10.23 2.46
N ARG A 54 0.52 -9.09 1.95
CA ARG A 54 0.62 -7.83 2.70
C ARG A 54 0.71 -6.64 1.74
N PHE A 55 0.05 -5.53 2.11
CA PHE A 55 0.26 -4.20 1.53
C PHE A 55 0.84 -3.28 2.60
N PHE A 56 1.82 -2.45 2.24
CA PHE A 56 2.45 -1.54 3.20
C PHE A 56 3.13 -0.33 2.52
N ILE A 57 3.46 0.68 3.32
CA ILE A 57 4.31 1.82 2.93
C ILE A 57 5.61 1.74 3.72
N LYS A 58 6.74 2.12 3.10
CA LYS A 58 8.06 2.18 3.77
C LYS A 58 8.42 3.58 4.29
N GLU A 59 7.66 4.59 3.89
CA GLU A 59 7.88 5.98 4.31
C GLU A 59 7.28 6.28 5.70
N SER A 60 7.67 7.43 6.27
CA SER A 60 7.16 7.88 7.59
C SER A 60 5.63 7.96 7.61
N THR A 61 5.04 7.39 8.66
CA THR A 61 3.60 7.34 8.90
C THR A 61 3.02 8.59 9.55
N ASP A 62 3.88 9.50 10.04
CA ASP A 62 3.48 10.79 10.62
C ASP A 62 3.05 11.76 9.51
N LYS A 63 1.83 11.54 9.00
CA LYS A 63 1.21 12.35 7.95
C LYS A 63 -0.25 12.64 8.27
N LYS A 64 -0.74 13.75 7.73
CA LYS A 64 -2.17 14.09 7.76
C LYS A 64 -2.90 13.28 6.69
N TRP A 65 -3.26 12.05 7.00
CA TRP A 65 -3.93 11.13 6.09
C TRP A 65 -5.32 11.63 5.68
N VAL A 66 -5.61 11.59 4.38
CA VAL A 66 -6.89 11.99 3.82
C VAL A 66 -7.88 10.83 3.96
N LYS A 67 -8.88 11.00 4.81
CA LYS A 67 -10.01 10.07 4.93
C LYS A 67 -11.09 10.42 3.90
N LYS A 68 -11.85 9.42 3.47
CA LYS A 68 -12.97 9.63 2.53
C LYS A 68 -14.02 10.56 3.17
N PRO A 69 -14.52 11.60 2.47
CA PRO A 69 -15.64 12.40 2.96
C PRO A 69 -16.83 11.49 3.28
N GLY A 70 -17.41 11.63 4.48
CA GLY A 70 -18.51 10.76 4.96
C GLY A 70 -18.08 9.51 5.73
N SER A 71 -16.78 9.26 5.94
CA SER A 71 -16.34 8.30 6.97
C SER A 71 -16.51 8.93 8.36
N PHE A 72 -17.75 9.01 8.83
CA PHE A 72 -18.05 9.30 10.23
C PHE A 72 -17.46 8.18 11.09
N GLY A 73 -16.61 8.52 12.06
CA GLY A 73 -16.09 7.52 13.01
C GLY A 73 -14.58 7.52 13.25
N ALA A 74 -13.94 8.69 13.32
CA ALA A 74 -12.82 8.81 14.25
C ALA A 74 -13.28 9.81 15.31
N LYS A 75 -13.45 9.32 16.54
CA LYS A 75 -13.63 10.16 17.72
C LYS A 75 -12.46 11.14 17.84
#